data_AF-Q23NE2-F1
#
_entry.id   AF-Q23NE2-F1
#
_cell.length_a   1.000
_cell.length_b   1.000
_cell.length_c   1.000
_cell.angle_alpha   90.00
_cell.angle_beta   90.00
_cell.angle_gamma   90.00
#
_symmetry.space_group_name_H-M   'P 1'
#
loop_
_entity.id
_entity.type
_entity.pdbx_description
1 polymer ?
#
loop_
_entity_poly.entity_id
_entity_poly.type
_entity_poly.pdbx_seq_one_letter_code
_entity_poly.pdbx_strand_id
1 'polypeptide(L)'
;MRFIAVCLFALVALSSVYADDIEKMKCLGQVPKPCGDGSDSACLTAYNTDGNCVNRDCAAKLIDLNDYATCIKKCKSNNDKVQKWIDANVSCVGSGLLSFAALMIAFVAFMF
;
A
#
# COMPACT_ATOMS: atom_id res chain seq x y z
N MET A 1 -10.99 -35.75 -3.68
CA MET A 1 -10.85 -34.62 -4.64
C MET A 1 -11.15 -33.26 -4.01
N ARG A 2 -12.24 -33.10 -3.23
CA ARG A 2 -12.60 -31.82 -2.59
C ARG A 2 -11.56 -31.27 -1.60
N PHE A 3 -10.96 -32.11 -0.75
CA PHE A 3 -9.90 -31.68 0.18
C PHE A 3 -8.63 -31.17 -0.52
N ILE A 4 -8.22 -31.82 -1.61
CA ILE A 4 -7.05 -31.41 -2.40
C ILE A 4 -7.32 -30.06 -3.08
N ALA A 5 -8.54 -29.86 -3.60
CA ALA A 5 -8.96 -28.58 -4.18
C ALA A 5 -8.97 -27.43 -3.15
N VAL A 6 -9.40 -27.70 -1.91
CA VAL A 6 -9.37 -26.72 -0.81
C VAL A 6 -7.92 -26.35 -0.45
N CYS A 7 -7.00 -27.31 -0.35
CA CYS A 7 -5.59 -27.04 -0.08
C CYS A 7 -4.92 -26.22 -1.20
N LEU A 8 -5.21 -26.55 -2.46
CA LEU A 8 -4.70 -25.80 -3.61
C LEU A 8 -5.25 -24.37 -3.64
N PHE A 9 -6.53 -24.18 -3.31
CA PHE A 9 -7.12 -22.84 -3.25
C PHE A 9 -6.51 -21.99 -2.13
N ALA A 10 -6.27 -22.58 -0.95
CA ALA A 10 -5.59 -21.90 0.14
C ALA A 10 -4.17 -21.44 -0.28
N LEU A 11 -3.43 -22.28 -1.00
CA LEU A 11 -2.10 -21.91 -1.52
C LEU A 11 -2.17 -20.76 -2.54
N VAL A 12 -3.14 -20.80 -3.46
CA VAL A 12 -3.34 -19.73 -4.46
C VAL A 12 -3.75 -18.43 -3.78
N ALA A 13 -4.70 -18.47 -2.85
CA ALA A 13 -5.14 -17.31 -2.09
C ALA A 13 -3.97 -16.67 -1.33
N LEU A 14 -3.17 -17.46 -0.62
CA LEU A 14 -1.98 -16.97 0.06
C LEU A 14 -0.99 -16.33 -0.94
N SER A 15 -0.69 -17.01 -2.04
CA SER A 15 0.22 -16.49 -3.07
C SER A 15 -0.26 -15.17 -3.69
N SER A 16 -1.57 -14.99 -3.83
CA SER A 16 -2.16 -13.76 -4.37
C SER A 16 -2.04 -12.59 -3.38
N VAL A 17 -2.22 -12.84 -2.08
CA VAL A 17 -1.99 -11.84 -1.02
C VAL A 17 -0.51 -11.47 -0.96
N TYR A 18 0.39 -12.46 -1.00
CA TYR A 18 1.84 -12.19 -1.02
C TYR A 18 2.27 -11.40 -2.26
N ALA A 19 1.71 -11.70 -3.44
CA ALA A 19 2.00 -10.96 -4.66
C ALA A 19 1.52 -9.50 -4.58
N ASP A 20 0.32 -9.27 -4.04
CA ASP A 20 -0.25 -7.94 -3.82
C ASP A 20 0.61 -7.11 -2.84
N ASP A 21 1.05 -7.71 -1.74
CA ASP A 21 1.95 -7.04 -0.79
C ASP A 21 3.31 -6.66 -1.42
N ILE A 22 3.86 -7.52 -2.29
CA ILE A 22 5.09 -7.23 -3.04
C ILE A 22 4.88 -6.06 -4.01
N GLU A 23 3.77 -6.04 -4.75
CA GLU A 23 3.46 -4.93 -5.67
C GLU A 23 3.27 -3.60 -4.94
N LYS A 24 2.58 -3.63 -3.79
CA LYS A 24 2.42 -2.46 -2.92
C LYS A 24 3.75 -1.94 -2.40
N MET A 25 4.62 -2.82 -1.91
CA MET A 25 5.96 -2.44 -1.43
C MET A 25 6.84 -1.88 -2.56
N LYS A 26 6.75 -2.46 -3.76
CA LYS A 26 7.43 -1.94 -4.95
C LYS A 26 6.93 -0.55 -5.33
N CYS A 27 5.61 -0.32 -5.29
CA CYS A 27 5.02 0.99 -5.54
C CYS A 27 5.52 2.03 -4.54
N LEU A 28 5.51 1.72 -3.24
CA LEU A 28 6.03 2.60 -2.18
C LEU A 28 7.49 3.00 -2.41
N GLY A 29 8.33 2.04 -2.80
CA GLY A 29 9.74 2.30 -3.12
C GLY A 29 9.97 3.16 -4.37
N GLN A 30 8.96 3.29 -5.23
CA GLN A 30 9.01 4.10 -6.46
C GLN A 30 8.40 5.49 -6.30
N VAL A 31 7.75 5.80 -5.17
CA VAL A 31 7.18 7.13 -4.96
C VAL A 31 8.32 8.16 -4.82
N PRO A 32 8.45 9.12 -5.74
CA PRO A 32 9.55 10.07 -5.72
C PRO A 32 9.41 11.04 -4.54
N LYS A 33 10.53 11.46 -3.95
CA LYS A 33 10.52 12.45 -2.85
C LYS A 33 9.93 13.78 -3.34
N PRO A 34 9.08 14.46 -2.53
CA PRO A 34 8.27 15.60 -2.98
C PRO A 34 9.08 16.87 -3.30
N CYS A 35 10.28 17.01 -2.74
CA CYS A 35 11.04 18.27 -2.78
C CYS A 35 12.25 18.25 -3.71
N GLY A 36 12.37 17.24 -4.59
CA GLY A 36 13.47 17.12 -5.56
C GLY A 36 14.85 17.25 -4.91
N ASP A 37 15.73 18.07 -5.49
CA ASP A 37 17.09 18.34 -5.00
C ASP A 37 17.14 19.30 -3.79
N GLY A 38 15.98 19.68 -3.23
CA GLY A 38 15.90 20.49 -2.02
C GLY A 38 16.02 22.00 -2.23
N SER A 39 15.81 22.48 -3.46
CA SER A 39 15.80 23.90 -3.81
C SER A 39 14.58 24.67 -3.28
N ASP A 40 13.50 23.97 -2.90
CA ASP A 40 12.30 24.56 -2.32
C ASP A 40 12.29 24.35 -0.79
N SER A 41 12.72 25.38 -0.06
CA SER A 41 12.83 25.35 1.41
C SER A 41 11.49 25.15 2.10
N ALA A 42 10.41 25.72 1.57
CA ALA A 42 9.07 25.55 2.12
C ALA A 42 8.58 24.11 1.97
N CYS A 43 8.88 23.47 0.83
CA CYS A 43 8.65 22.04 0.66
C CYS A 43 9.48 21.22 1.66
N LEU A 44 10.77 21.52 1.80
CA LEU A 44 11.66 20.76 2.68
C LEU A 44 11.21 20.82 4.14
N THR A 45 10.80 22.01 4.61
CA THR A 45 10.24 22.19 5.95
C THR A 45 8.94 21.41 6.10
N ALA A 46 7.98 21.53 5.17
CA ALA A 46 6.74 20.77 5.24
C ALA A 46 6.97 19.26 5.16
N TYR A 47 7.94 18.79 4.38
CA TYR A 47 8.30 17.38 4.32
C TYR A 47 8.91 16.89 5.63
N ASN A 48 9.76 17.70 6.27
CA ASN A 48 10.33 17.36 7.57
C ASN A 48 9.30 17.46 8.72
N THR A 49 8.28 18.31 8.62
CA THR A 49 7.25 18.44 9.65
C THR A 49 6.14 17.43 9.44
N ASP A 50 5.50 17.47 8.27
CA ASP A 50 4.29 16.71 7.95
C ASP A 50 4.64 15.34 7.34
N GLY A 51 5.69 15.27 6.52
CA GLY A 51 6.16 14.01 5.94
C GLY A 51 6.75 13.03 6.97
N ASN A 52 7.11 13.51 8.17
CA ASN A 52 7.45 12.66 9.31
C ASN A 52 6.30 11.76 9.74
N CYS A 53 5.05 12.16 9.53
CA CYS A 53 3.91 11.30 9.80
C CYS A 53 4.02 9.97 9.03
N VAL A 54 4.38 10.04 7.74
CA VAL A 54 4.56 8.86 6.89
C VAL A 54 5.89 8.14 7.19
N ASN A 55 7.00 8.87 7.26
CA ASN A 55 8.35 8.29 7.32
C ASN A 55 8.81 7.85 8.73
N ARG A 56 8.20 8.37 9.79
CA ARG A 56 8.57 8.05 11.17
C ARG A 56 7.41 7.39 11.89
N ASP A 57 6.26 8.06 11.92
CA ASP A 57 5.16 7.64 12.78
C ASP A 57 4.42 6.41 12.20
N CYS A 58 4.31 6.35 10.88
CA CYS A 58 3.74 5.20 10.18
C CYS A 58 4.78 4.15 9.77
N ALA A 59 6.07 4.47 9.65
CA ALA A 59 7.08 3.53 9.15
C ALA A 59 7.19 2.24 9.96
N ALA A 60 6.98 2.30 11.29
CA ALA A 60 6.95 1.10 12.13
C ALA A 60 5.81 0.11 11.78
N LYS A 61 4.77 0.59 11.08
CA LYS A 61 3.61 -0.20 10.65
C LYS A 61 3.80 -0.85 9.28
N LEU A 62 4.92 -0.65 8.59
CA LEU A 62 5.20 -1.29 7.28
C LEU A 62 5.16 -2.83 7.32
N ILE A 63 5.19 -3.43 8.51
CA ILE A 63 5.03 -4.88 8.71
C ILE A 63 3.61 -5.34 8.33
N ASP A 64 2.60 -4.50 8.57
CA ASP A 64 1.22 -4.74 8.18
C ASP A 64 0.75 -3.59 7.29
N LEU A 65 0.67 -3.86 5.98
CA LEU A 65 0.34 -2.85 4.99
C LEU A 65 -1.06 -2.25 5.18
N ASN A 66 -1.99 -2.95 5.83
CA ASN A 66 -3.32 -2.43 6.11
C ASN A 66 -3.28 -1.41 7.27
N ASP A 67 -2.49 -1.73 8.30
CA ASP A 67 -2.21 -0.86 9.43
C ASP A 67 -1.41 0.38 8.98
N TYR A 68 -0.43 0.19 8.09
CA TYR A 68 0.30 1.25 7.42
C TYR A 68 -0.64 2.15 6.61
N ALA A 69 -1.50 1.57 5.76
CA ALA A 69 -2.49 2.30 4.95
C ALA A 69 -3.42 3.16 5.80
N THR A 70 -3.90 2.61 6.91
CA THR A 70 -4.77 3.32 7.85
C THR A 70 -4.03 4.47 8.56
N CYS A 71 -2.74 4.30 8.83
CA CYS A 71 -1.90 5.33 9.41
C CYS A 71 -1.65 6.49 8.43
N ILE A 72 -1.16 6.19 7.22
CA ILE A 72 -0.80 7.23 6.24
C ILE A 72 -1.99 8.05 5.76
N LYS A 73 -3.21 7.48 5.74
CA LYS A 73 -4.46 8.19 5.42
C LYS A 73 -4.77 9.33 6.40
N LYS A 74 -4.22 9.28 7.63
CA LYS A 74 -4.39 10.34 8.64
C LYS A 74 -3.34 11.45 8.48
N CYS A 75 -2.27 11.20 7.74
CA CYS A 75 -1.25 12.20 7.47
C CYS A 75 -1.80 13.27 6.52
N LYS A 76 -1.57 14.54 6.87
CA LYS A 76 -1.95 15.70 6.06
C LYS A 76 -0.84 16.73 6.10
N SER A 77 -0.66 17.41 4.97
CA SER A 77 0.25 18.54 4.84
C SER A 77 -0.47 19.71 4.18
N ASN A 78 -0.11 20.92 4.61
CA ASN A 78 -0.58 22.15 3.96
C ASN A 78 0.26 22.52 2.72
N ASN A 79 1.29 21.75 2.40
CA ASN A 79 2.10 21.92 1.20
C ASN A 79 1.64 20.95 0.10
N ASP A 80 1.23 21.47 -1.05
CA ASP A 80 0.69 20.66 -2.15
C ASP A 80 1.64 19.55 -2.64
N LYS A 81 2.96 19.79 -2.66
CA LYS A 81 3.93 18.79 -3.11
C LYS A 81 4.01 17.64 -2.11
N VAL A 82 4.05 17.97 -0.82
CA VAL A 82 4.09 16.98 0.26
C VAL A 82 2.75 16.23 0.35
N GLN A 83 1.61 16.91 0.23
CA GLN A 83 0.30 16.28 0.22
C GLN A 83 0.15 15.31 -0.97
N LYS A 84 0.57 15.70 -2.18
CA LYS A 84 0.60 14.80 -3.35
C LYS A 84 1.47 13.57 -3.12
N TRP A 85 2.61 13.72 -2.44
CA TRP A 85 3.45 12.59 -2.07
C TRP A 85 2.77 11.67 -1.06
N ILE A 86 2.11 12.21 -0.03
CA ILE A 86 1.31 11.41 0.92
C ILE A 86 0.20 10.66 0.18
N ASP A 87 -0.53 11.34 -0.71
CA ASP A 87 -1.63 10.74 -1.48
C ASP A 87 -1.14 9.63 -2.43
N ALA A 88 0.05 9.78 -3.03
CA ALA A 88 0.68 8.74 -3.83
C ALA A 88 1.02 7.50 -2.98
N ASN A 89 1.55 7.67 -1.76
CA ASN A 89 1.77 6.57 -0.83
C ASN A 89 0.45 5.87 -0.46
N VAL A 90 -0.63 6.64 -0.22
CA VAL A 90 -1.98 6.10 0.05
C VAL A 90 -2.50 5.30 -1.13
N SER A 91 -2.31 5.78 -2.35
CA SER A 91 -2.73 5.09 -3.57
C SER A 91 -1.99 3.77 -3.76
N CYS A 92 -0.69 3.71 -3.45
CA CYS A 92 0.09 2.48 -3.56
C CYS A 92 -0.50 1.34 -2.72
N VAL A 93 -0.91 1.62 -1.48
CA VAL A 93 -1.47 0.60 -0.58
C VAL A 93 -2.97 0.36 -0.75
N GLY A 94 -3.69 1.25 -1.42
CA GLY A 94 -5.15 1.16 -1.61
C GLY A 94 -5.61 0.24 -2.75
N SER A 95 -4.72 -0.22 -3.64
CA SER A 95 -5.11 -0.76 -4.96
C SER A 95 -5.37 -2.29 -5.04
N GLY A 96 -5.22 -3.05 -3.97
CA GLY A 96 -5.07 -4.52 -4.05
C GLY A 96 -6.33 -5.41 -4.11
N LEU A 97 -7.55 -4.86 -4.02
CA LEU A 97 -8.72 -5.70 -3.72
C LEU A 97 -9.32 -6.47 -4.91
N LEU A 98 -9.01 -6.10 -6.16
CA LEU A 98 -9.76 -6.58 -7.33
C LEU A 98 -9.42 -8.03 -7.73
N SER A 99 -8.18 -8.47 -7.54
CA SER A 99 -7.71 -9.80 -7.97
C SER A 99 -8.29 -10.94 -7.11
N PHE A 100 -8.56 -10.69 -5.84
CA PHE A 100 -9.06 -11.70 -4.91
C PHE A 100 -10.54 -12.03 -5.13
N ALA A 101 -11.35 -11.03 -5.51
CA ALA A 101 -12.77 -11.21 -5.79
C ALA A 101 -12.99 -12.14 -7.01
N ALA A 102 -12.16 -12.01 -8.05
CA ALA A 102 -12.23 -12.87 -9.23
C ALA A 102 -11.88 -14.34 -8.91
N LEU A 103 -10.88 -14.57 -8.06
CA LEU A 103 -10.49 -15.91 -7.60
C LEU A 103 -11.60 -16.59 -6.78
N MET A 104 -12.30 -15.82 -5.93
CA MET A 104 -13.43 -16.33 -5.14
C MET A 104 -14.62 -16.73 -6.02
N ILE A 105 -14.93 -15.96 -7.07
CA ILE A 105 -16.00 -16.30 -8.03
C ILE A 105 -15.65 -17.59 -8.78
N ALA A 106 -14.40 -17.75 -9.21
CA ALA A 106 -13.93 -18.96 -9.89
C ALA A 106 -14.00 -20.21 -8.99
N PHE A 107 -13.73 -20.06 -7.69
CA PHE A 107 -13.82 -21.17 -6.73
C PHE A 107 -15.26 -21.63 -6.48
N VAL A 108 -16.19 -20.69 -6.32
CA VAL A 108 -17.63 -21.02 -6.21
C VAL A 108 -18.11 -21.72 -7.48
N ALA A 109 -17.70 -21.24 -8.66
CA ALA A 109 -18.04 -21.87 -9.94
C ALA A 109 -17.40 -23.26 -10.16
N PHE A 110 -16.32 -23.61 -9.45
CA PHE A 110 -15.68 -24.93 -9.53
C PHE A 110 -16.19 -25.90 -8.46
N MET A 111 -16.79 -25.38 -7.39
CA MET A 111 -17.38 -26.16 -6.30
C MET A 111 -18.84 -26.55 -6.51
N PHE A 112 -19.56 -25.79 -7.33
CA PHE A 112 -20.97 -26.00 -7.71
C PHE A 112 -21.08 -26.36 -9.19
#